data_AF-A0A9Q7BDG8-F1
#
_entry.id   AF-A0A9Q7BDG8-F1
#
_cell.length_a   1.000
_cell.length_b   1.000
_cell.length_c   1.000
_cell.angle_alpha   90.00
_cell.angle_beta   90.00
_cell.angle_gamma   90.00
#
_symmetry.space_group_name_H-M   'P 1'
#
loop_
_entity.id
_entity.type
_entity.pdbx_description
1 polymer ?
#
loop_
_entity_poly.entity_id
_entity_poly.type
_entity_poly.pdbx_seq_one_letter_code
_entity_poly.pdbx_strand_id
1 'polypeptide(L)'
;MPPFENIEVSGLSFHRAKGLEADYTILLDVSEGDYGVPSRIEDDELLNLVMPQPETFEYAEERRLFYVALTRASRGVFLLMDGRQPSRYIHELANIAGSNFRLETIEGEALPQCPTCHVGHLVEKKRKTGGRFLGCNQYPDCNHTAQLARR
;
A
#
# COMPACT_ATOMS: atom_id res chain seq x y z
N MET A 1 -21.50 8.23 -20.31
CA MET A 1 -20.38 7.41 -19.80
C MET A 1 -19.83 6.63 -20.98
N PRO A 2 -18.55 6.78 -21.35
CA PRO A 2 -18.01 6.06 -22.50
C PRO A 2 -18.14 4.55 -22.26
N PRO A 3 -18.60 3.76 -23.25
CA PRO A 3 -18.67 2.31 -23.12
C PRO A 3 -17.24 1.74 -23.18
N PHE A 4 -16.84 1.04 -22.13
CA PHE A 4 -15.54 0.37 -22.06
C PHE A 4 -15.65 -1.05 -22.64
N GLU A 5 -15.88 -1.16 -23.96
CA GLU A 5 -16.20 -2.44 -24.62
C GLU A 5 -15.09 -3.50 -24.55
N ASN A 6 -13.84 -3.09 -24.27
CA ASN A 6 -12.67 -3.97 -24.23
C ASN A 6 -12.00 -4.03 -22.84
N ILE A 7 -12.75 -3.74 -21.77
CA ILE A 7 -12.24 -3.84 -20.40
C ILE A 7 -13.05 -4.89 -19.64
N GLU A 8 -12.40 -5.99 -19.26
CA GLU A 8 -12.95 -6.97 -18.35
C GLU A 8 -12.49 -6.66 -16.92
N VAL A 9 -13.44 -6.59 -15.98
CA VAL A 9 -13.16 -6.30 -14.57
C VAL A 9 -13.73 -7.41 -13.71
N SER A 10 -12.89 -8.02 -12.87
CA SER A 10 -13.31 -9.04 -11.90
C SER A 10 -12.72 -8.75 -10.53
N GLY A 11 -13.55 -8.86 -9.47
CA GLY A 11 -13.11 -8.78 -8.08
C GLY A 11 -12.98 -10.17 -7.46
N LEU A 12 -11.80 -10.50 -6.92
CA LEU A 12 -11.49 -11.80 -6.33
C LEU A 12 -10.68 -11.60 -5.04
N SER A 13 -10.81 -12.53 -4.08
CA SER A 13 -9.86 -12.61 -2.96
C SER A 13 -8.52 -13.18 -3.43
N PHE A 14 -7.44 -12.90 -2.69
CA PHE A 14 -6.09 -13.39 -3.00
C PHE A 14 -6.04 -14.90 -3.30
N HIS A 15 -6.69 -15.70 -2.45
CA HIS A 15 -6.76 -17.15 -2.60
C HIS A 15 -7.46 -17.59 -3.88
N ARG A 16 -8.53 -16.88 -4.28
CA ARG A 16 -9.32 -17.21 -5.47
C ARG A 16 -8.65 -16.73 -6.77
N ALA A 17 -7.82 -15.69 -6.68
CA ALA A 17 -7.06 -15.15 -7.81
C ALA A 17 -5.80 -15.98 -8.15
N LYS A 18 -5.43 -16.96 -7.32
CA LYS A 18 -4.22 -17.77 -7.53
C LYS A 18 -4.28 -18.52 -8.87
N GLY A 19 -3.30 -18.26 -9.74
CA GLY A 19 -3.18 -18.90 -11.05
C GLY A 19 -3.86 -18.14 -12.19
N LEU A 20 -4.51 -17.01 -11.90
CA LEU A 20 -5.01 -16.07 -12.90
C LEU A 20 -3.99 -14.95 -13.12
N GLU A 21 -3.94 -14.44 -14.34
CA GLU A 21 -3.09 -13.30 -14.74
C GLU A 21 -3.97 -12.22 -15.35
N ALA A 22 -3.53 -10.96 -15.20
CA ALA A 22 -4.23 -9.80 -15.74
C ALA A 22 -3.24 -8.78 -16.28
N ASP A 23 -3.70 -7.92 -17.18
CA ASP A 23 -2.90 -6.79 -17.64
C ASP A 23 -2.59 -5.81 -16.51
N TYR A 24 -3.60 -5.52 -15.70
CA TYR A 24 -3.48 -4.66 -14.53
C TYR A 24 -4.13 -5.32 -13.32
N THR A 25 -3.49 -5.13 -12.16
CA THR A 25 -4.04 -5.58 -10.88
C THR A 25 -4.27 -4.37 -9.98
N ILE A 26 -5.40 -4.34 -9.27
CA ILE A 26 -5.70 -3.34 -8.23
C ILE A 26 -5.84 -4.09 -6.91
N LEU A 27 -4.92 -3.90 -5.97
CA LEU A 27 -5.07 -4.38 -4.60
C LEU A 27 -5.76 -3.31 -3.79
N LEU A 28 -6.82 -3.73 -3.10
CA LEU A 28 -7.57 -2.88 -2.18
C LEU A 28 -7.05 -3.06 -0.76
N ASP A 29 -7.13 -1.98 0.01
CA ASP A 29 -6.82 -1.92 1.44
C ASP A 29 -5.42 -2.45 1.83
N VAL A 30 -4.39 -1.95 1.15
CA VAL A 30 -2.98 -2.23 1.46
C VAL A 30 -2.51 -1.34 2.62
N SER A 31 -3.18 -1.47 3.76
CA SER A 31 -3.03 -0.66 4.97
C SER A 31 -2.76 -1.55 6.19
N GLU A 32 -2.18 -1.01 7.25
CA GLU A 32 -2.10 -1.71 8.54
C GLU A 32 -3.48 -1.77 9.21
N GLY A 33 -3.80 -2.87 9.89
CA GLY A 33 -5.06 -3.06 10.62
C GLY A 33 -5.48 -4.53 10.69
N ASP A 34 -6.70 -4.77 11.18
CA ASP A 34 -7.20 -6.15 11.34
C ASP A 34 -7.60 -6.79 10.01
N TYR A 35 -8.06 -5.99 9.04
CA TYR A 35 -8.59 -6.44 7.74
C TYR A 35 -7.74 -6.02 6.53
N GLY A 36 -6.69 -5.22 6.76
CA GLY A 36 -5.77 -4.79 5.71
C GLY A 36 -4.77 -5.89 5.36
N VAL A 37 -3.78 -5.58 4.53
CA VAL A 37 -2.69 -6.50 4.19
C VAL A 37 -1.41 -6.06 4.91
N PRO A 38 -0.81 -6.86 5.82
CA PRO A 38 -1.22 -8.20 6.22
C PRO A 38 -2.41 -8.22 7.19
N SER A 39 -3.30 -9.20 7.04
CA SER A 39 -4.37 -9.47 8.00
C SER A 39 -3.77 -9.94 9.33
N ARG A 40 -4.24 -9.36 10.43
CA ARG A 40 -3.81 -9.71 11.80
C ARG A 40 -4.75 -10.68 12.52
N ILE A 41 -5.82 -11.09 11.84
CA ILE A 41 -6.76 -12.06 12.38
C ILE A 41 -6.04 -13.42 12.42
N GLU A 42 -5.73 -13.91 13.62
CA GLU A 42 -5.21 -15.27 13.83
C GLU A 42 -6.31 -16.32 13.63
N ASP A 43 -5.93 -17.46 13.07
CA ASP A 43 -6.80 -18.64 13.01
C ASP A 43 -7.05 -19.21 14.43
N ASP A 44 -8.24 -19.75 14.65
CA ASP A 44 -8.71 -20.31 15.93
C ASP A 44 -7.71 -21.31 16.54
N GLU A 45 -7.55 -21.32 17.87
CA GLU A 45 -6.65 -22.21 18.62
C GLU A 45 -6.83 -23.70 18.25
N LEU A 46 -8.04 -24.10 17.86
CA LEU A 46 -8.32 -25.49 17.46
C LEU A 46 -7.74 -25.86 16.08
N LEU A 47 -7.59 -24.90 15.17
CA LEU A 47 -7.00 -25.12 13.84
C LEU A 47 -5.48 -25.33 13.92
N ASN A 48 -4.83 -24.72 14.93
CA ASN A 48 -3.40 -24.89 15.19
C ASN A 48 -2.97 -26.34 15.48
N LEU A 49 -3.89 -27.22 15.90
CA LEU A 49 -3.58 -28.64 16.12
C LEU A 49 -3.32 -29.43 14.83
N VAL A 50 -3.83 -28.95 13.69
CA VAL A 50 -3.78 -29.66 12.40
C VAL A 50 -2.96 -28.88 11.37
N MET A 51 -2.59 -27.64 11.69
CA MET A 51 -1.75 -26.80 10.84
C MET A 51 -0.29 -27.30 10.82
N PRO A 52 0.41 -27.19 9.68
CA PRO A 52 1.87 -27.34 9.64
C PRO A 52 2.53 -26.37 10.62
N GLN A 53 3.76 -26.67 11.07
CA GLN A 53 4.45 -25.77 12.01
C GLN A 53 4.48 -24.34 11.46
N PRO A 54 4.12 -23.34 12.28
CA PRO A 54 4.10 -21.96 11.85
C PRO A 54 5.47 -21.57 11.32
N GLU A 55 5.49 -20.93 10.15
CA GLU A 55 6.73 -20.42 9.59
C GLU A 55 7.35 -19.41 10.57
N THR A 56 8.67 -19.42 10.69
CA THR A 56 9.39 -18.56 11.65
C THR A 56 9.36 -17.07 11.27
N PHE A 57 8.79 -16.73 10.12
CA PHE A 57 8.71 -15.38 9.59
C PHE A 57 7.30 -14.81 9.79
N GLU A 58 7.23 -13.61 10.39
CA GLU A 58 5.97 -12.91 10.70
C GLU A 58 5.13 -12.68 9.44
N TYR A 59 3.85 -13.10 9.47
CA TYR A 59 2.91 -13.00 8.34
C TYR A 59 3.43 -13.59 7.01
N ALA A 60 4.17 -14.70 7.06
CA ALA A 60 4.82 -15.26 5.86
C ALA A 60 3.82 -15.63 4.74
N GLU A 61 2.64 -16.15 5.10
CA GLU A 61 1.60 -16.50 4.13
C GLU A 61 1.03 -15.26 3.43
N GLU A 62 0.59 -14.27 4.20
CA GLU A 62 0.11 -12.96 3.70
C GLU A 62 1.15 -12.30 2.79
N ARG A 63 2.44 -12.35 3.17
CA ARG A 63 3.54 -11.81 2.35
C ARG A 63 3.65 -12.52 0.99
N ARG A 64 3.49 -13.85 0.96
CA ARG A 64 3.49 -14.63 -0.30
C ARG A 64 2.30 -14.26 -1.15
N LEU A 65 1.11 -14.12 -0.55
CA LEU A 65 -0.10 -13.71 -1.27
C LEU A 65 0.06 -12.31 -1.87
N PHE A 66 0.60 -11.36 -1.10
CA PHE A 66 0.93 -10.01 -1.56
C PHE A 66 1.86 -10.05 -2.78
N TYR A 67 2.99 -10.76 -2.69
CA TYR A 67 3.93 -10.93 -3.80
C TYR A 67 3.30 -11.59 -5.04
N VAL A 68 2.48 -12.64 -4.83
CA VAL A 68 1.77 -13.30 -5.93
C VAL A 68 0.89 -12.28 -6.64
N ALA A 69 0.12 -11.46 -5.93
CA ALA A 69 -0.78 -10.51 -6.55
C ALA A 69 -0.04 -9.40 -7.34
N LEU A 70 1.13 -8.96 -6.87
CA LEU A 70 2.00 -8.05 -7.63
C LEU A 70 2.48 -8.68 -8.95
N THR A 71 2.87 -9.95 -8.90
CA THR A 71 3.45 -10.66 -10.06
C THR A 71 2.43 -11.23 -11.03
N ARG A 72 1.12 -11.13 -10.73
CA ARG A 72 0.04 -11.48 -11.68
C ARG A 72 -0.30 -10.36 -12.66
N ALA A 73 0.22 -9.15 -12.47
CA ALA A 73 0.05 -8.07 -13.42
C ALA A 73 1.15 -8.10 -14.50
N SER A 74 0.78 -8.11 -15.77
CA SER A 74 1.75 -8.05 -16.88
C SER A 74 2.20 -6.62 -17.22
N ARG A 75 1.38 -5.60 -16.90
CA ARG A 75 1.65 -4.20 -17.26
C ARG A 75 1.78 -3.26 -16.06
N GLY A 76 0.95 -3.42 -15.02
CA GLY A 76 1.02 -2.52 -13.87
C GLY A 76 0.16 -2.93 -12.69
N VAL A 77 0.58 -2.52 -11.50
CA VAL A 77 -0.10 -2.78 -10.23
C VAL A 77 -0.47 -1.46 -9.59
N PHE A 78 -1.72 -1.34 -9.15
CA PHE A 78 -2.21 -0.24 -8.33
C PHE A 78 -2.49 -0.75 -6.92
N LEU A 79 -1.97 -0.05 -5.92
CA LEU A 79 -2.16 -0.39 -4.52
C LEU A 79 -2.96 0.74 -3.87
N LEU A 80 -4.19 0.45 -3.45
CA LEU A 80 -5.03 1.38 -2.72
C LEU A 80 -4.78 1.20 -1.22
N MET A 81 -4.40 2.29 -0.54
CA MET A 81 -4.04 2.28 0.87
C MET A 81 -4.61 3.49 1.61
N ASP A 82 -4.80 3.38 2.93
CA ASP A 82 -4.98 4.55 3.79
C ASP A 82 -3.63 5.28 3.92
N GLY A 83 -3.61 6.52 3.45
CA GLY A 83 -2.43 7.38 3.57
C GLY A 83 -1.99 7.66 5.01
N ARG A 84 -2.76 7.35 6.05
CA ARG A 84 -2.34 7.51 7.46
C ARG A 84 -1.63 6.29 8.04
N GLN A 85 -1.95 5.10 7.53
CA GLN A 85 -1.48 3.82 8.07
C GLN A 85 -1.20 2.85 6.92
N PRO A 86 -0.23 3.17 6.05
CA PRO A 86 0.13 2.31 4.93
C PRO A 86 0.70 0.98 5.46
N SER A 87 0.45 -0.11 4.74
CA SER A 87 1.01 -1.42 5.07
C SER A 87 2.54 -1.39 5.12
N ARG A 88 3.13 -2.17 6.02
CA ARG A 88 4.59 -2.43 6.05
C ARG A 88 5.14 -2.88 4.69
N TYR A 89 4.36 -3.57 3.87
CA TYR A 89 4.81 -4.00 2.54
C TYR A 89 4.97 -2.83 1.57
N ILE A 90 4.24 -1.72 1.76
CA ILE A 90 4.44 -0.49 0.99
C ILE A 90 5.81 0.13 1.32
N HIS A 91 6.22 0.11 2.60
CA HIS A 91 7.53 0.57 3.00
C HIS A 91 8.66 -0.24 2.35
N GLU A 92 8.52 -1.56 2.33
CA GLU A 92 9.49 -2.42 1.66
C GLU A 92 9.52 -2.18 0.14
N LEU A 93 8.35 -2.10 -0.50
CA LEU A 93 8.24 -1.84 -1.94
C LEU A 93 8.83 -0.50 -2.34
N ALA A 94 8.55 0.57 -1.59
CA ALA A 94 9.07 1.90 -1.89
C ALA A 94 10.62 1.90 -1.89
N ASN A 95 11.24 1.15 -0.98
CA ASN A 95 12.69 1.01 -0.91
C ASN A 95 13.27 0.19 -2.07
N ILE A 96 12.55 -0.86 -2.52
CA ILE A 96 13.02 -1.76 -3.59
C ILE A 96 12.79 -1.15 -4.98
N ALA A 97 11.59 -0.62 -5.22
CA ALA A 97 11.15 -0.17 -6.53
C ALA A 97 11.70 1.21 -6.91
N GLY A 98 12.13 2.02 -5.93
CA GLY A 98 12.69 3.35 -6.16
C GLY A 98 11.78 4.21 -7.03
N SER A 99 12.25 4.62 -8.21
CA SER A 99 11.51 5.48 -9.15
C SER A 99 10.30 4.82 -9.81
N ASN A 100 10.15 3.50 -9.72
CA ASN A 100 9.00 2.76 -10.25
C ASN A 100 7.81 2.77 -9.30
N PHE A 101 7.97 3.28 -8.08
CA PHE A 101 6.90 3.45 -7.12
C PHE A 101 6.46 4.91 -7.06
N ARG A 102 5.18 5.17 -7.33
CA ARG A 102 4.59 6.52 -7.38
C ARG A 102 3.35 6.57 -6.49
N LEU A 103 3.15 7.73 -5.88
CA LEU A 103 1.96 8.01 -5.08
C LEU A 103 1.08 8.99 -5.86
N GLU A 104 -0.18 8.61 -6.06
CA GLU A 104 -1.16 9.39 -6.81
C GLU A 104 -2.49 9.39 -6.05
N THR A 105 -3.33 10.40 -6.29
CA THR A 105 -4.72 10.40 -5.82
C THR A 105 -5.56 9.44 -6.65
N ILE A 106 -6.80 9.18 -6.22
CA ILE A 106 -7.73 8.34 -6.98
C ILE A 106 -8.10 8.96 -8.34
N GLU A 107 -7.94 10.27 -8.49
CA GLU A 107 -8.09 11.01 -9.74
C GLU A 107 -6.82 10.97 -10.62
N GLY A 108 -5.74 10.35 -10.14
CA GLY A 108 -4.46 10.24 -10.86
C GLY A 108 -3.54 11.45 -10.69
N GLU A 109 -3.76 12.30 -9.68
CA GLU A 109 -2.89 13.44 -9.42
C GLU A 109 -1.66 13.01 -8.61
N ALA A 110 -0.46 13.32 -9.11
CA ALA A 110 0.78 12.97 -8.41
C ALA A 110 0.89 13.66 -7.05
N LEU A 111 1.10 12.87 -6.00
CA LEU A 111 1.34 13.36 -4.65
C LEU A 111 2.82 13.71 -4.44
N PRO A 112 3.13 14.77 -3.69
CA PRO A 112 4.51 15.18 -3.40
C PRO A 112 5.16 14.19 -2.42
N GLN A 113 5.67 13.08 -2.94
CA GLN A 113 6.24 11.98 -2.17
C GLN A 113 7.35 12.48 -1.24
N CYS A 114 7.31 12.00 0.00
CA CYS A 114 8.26 12.38 1.03
C CYS A 114 9.66 11.83 0.67
N PRO A 115 10.69 12.68 0.57
CA PRO A 115 12.03 12.25 0.15
C PRO A 115 12.78 11.44 1.23
N THR A 116 12.23 11.33 2.44
CA THR A 116 12.86 10.61 3.55
C THR A 116 12.30 9.20 3.73
N CYS A 117 10.97 9.03 3.70
CA CYS A 117 10.36 7.72 3.89
C CYS A 117 9.88 7.07 2.60
N HIS A 118 9.77 7.81 1.50
CA HIS A 118 9.25 7.34 0.20
C HIS A 118 7.82 6.75 0.20
N VAL A 119 7.16 6.68 1.36
CA VAL A 119 5.83 6.09 1.54
C VAL A 119 4.78 7.16 1.82
N GLY A 120 5.17 8.17 2.61
CA GLY A 120 4.35 9.34 2.84
C GLY A 120 4.42 10.35 1.71
N HIS A 121 3.55 11.35 1.80
CA HIS A 121 3.63 12.57 1.00
C HIS A 121 3.63 13.80 1.89
N LEU A 122 4.11 14.92 1.34
CA LEU A 122 4.16 16.20 2.02
C LEU A 122 2.79 16.85 2.02
N VAL A 123 2.31 17.18 3.23
CA VAL A 123 1.05 17.91 3.43
C VAL A 123 1.32 19.24 4.12
N GLU A 124 0.51 20.25 3.79
CA GLU A 124 0.58 21.56 4.43
C GLU A 124 0.08 21.50 5.87
N LYS A 125 0.93 21.90 6.81
CA LYS A 125 0.66 21.94 8.25
C LYS A 125 0.84 23.36 8.78
N LYS A 126 0.10 23.69 9.84
CA LYS A 126 0.20 24.98 10.54
C LYS A 126 1.16 24.86 11.74
N ARG A 127 2.05 25.83 11.90
CA ARG A 127 2.90 25.99 13.09
C ARG A 127 2.11 26.66 14.21
N LYS A 128 2.51 26.42 15.47
CA LYS A 128 1.95 27.11 16.64
C LYS A 128 2.12 28.64 16.55
N THR A 129 3.18 29.10 15.87
CA THR A 129 3.51 30.52 15.67
C THR A 129 2.77 31.18 14.51
N GLY A 130 1.82 30.48 13.86
CA GLY A 130 1.00 31.01 12.76
C GLY A 130 1.55 30.80 11.35
N GLY A 131 2.82 30.42 11.19
CA GLY A 131 3.40 30.08 9.89
C GLY A 131 2.92 28.74 9.33
N ARG A 132 3.02 28.53 8.02
CA ARG A 132 2.74 27.23 7.36
C ARG A 132 4.03 26.52 6.96
N PHE A 133 4.00 25.19 6.90
CA PHE A 133 5.13 24.36 6.47
C PHE A 133 4.62 23.07 5.84
N LEU A 134 5.47 22.39 5.08
CA LEU A 134 5.19 21.06 4.58
C LEU A 134 5.74 20.03 5.57
N GLY A 135 4.93 19.05 5.95
CA GLY A 135 5.37 17.94 6.78
C GLY A 135 4.89 16.61 6.22
N CYS A 136 5.64 15.55 6.46
CA CYS A 136 5.21 14.20 6.07
C CYS A 136 3.87 13.85 6.75
N ASN A 137 2.98 13.19 6.00
CA ASN A 137 1.72 12.69 6.53
C ASN A 137 1.88 11.46 7.45
N GLN A 138 3.03 10.75 7.37
CA GLN A 138 3.38 9.61 8.22
C GLN A 138 3.96 10.00 9.60
N TYR A 139 3.58 11.15 10.17
CA TYR A 139 4.01 11.49 11.54
C TYR A 139 3.23 10.63 12.55
N PRO A 140 3.86 10.00 13.56
CA PRO A 140 5.21 10.26 14.09
C PRO A 140 6.35 9.42 13.48
N ASP A 141 6.04 8.43 12.65
CA ASP A 141 7.04 7.50 12.09
C ASP A 141 8.03 8.22 11.14
N CYS A 142 7.59 9.31 10.52
CA CYS A 142 8.42 10.20 9.72
C CYS A 142 8.25 11.67 10.13
N ASN A 143 9.34 12.25 10.64
CA ASN A 143 9.39 13.66 11.09
C ASN A 143 9.92 14.63 10.02
N HIS A 144 9.95 14.22 8.75
CA HIS A 144 10.44 15.08 7.67
C HIS A 144 9.58 16.34 7.54
N THR A 145 10.23 17.49 7.42
CA THR A 145 9.60 18.79 7.17
C THR A 145 10.35 19.57 6.11
N ALA A 146 9.62 20.37 5.34
CA ALA A 146 10.15 21.28 4.34
C ALA A 146 9.49 22.65 4.46
N GLN A 147 10.16 23.68 3.94
CA GLN A 147 9.59 25.02 3.87
C GLN A 147 8.56 25.09 2.74
N LEU A 148 7.47 25.83 2.95
CA LEU A 148 6.59 26.19 1.84
C LEU A 148 7.38 27.14 0.92
N ALA A 149 7.56 26.77 -0.35
CA ALA A 149 8.11 27.68 -1.32
C ALA A 149 7.21 28.93 -1.39
N ARG A 150 7.79 30.11 -1.17
CA ARG A 150 7.09 31.39 -1.35
C ARG A 150 6.89 31.59 -2.85
N ARG A 151 5.65 31.51 -3.31
CA ARG A 151 5.26 32.03 -4.63
C ARG A 151 5.25 33.56 -4.60
#